data_AF-A0A522V3R9-F1
#
_entry.id   AF-A0A522V3R9-F1
#
_cell.length_a   1.000
_cell.length_b   1.000
_cell.length_c   1.000
_cell.angle_alpha   90.00
_cell.angle_beta   90.00
_cell.angle_gamma   90.00
#
_symmetry.space_group_name_H-M   'P 1'
#
loop_
_entity.id
_entity.type
_entity.pdbx_description
1 polymer ?
#
loop_
_entity_poly.entity_id
_entity_poly.type
_entity_poly.pdbx_seq_one_letter_code
_entity_poly.pdbx_strand_id
1 'polypeptide(L)'
;MECPSCAPIKPAAPENLSDYRLTHWPIQIKLMGTVIPFLENADLLVAADCTAFSALNFHDRFLKNKKVLIGCPKLDDATSYVEKFTEIFGNGTVQKVTCLRMEVPCCGGMTAVLREAIKRSGKNIPFTEIVISIKGDILSEKQIA
;
A
#
# COMPACT_ATOMS: atom_id res chain seq x y z
N MET A 1 2.02 28.35 -0.23
CA MET A 1 2.82 27.33 0.45
C MET A 1 2.53 26.03 -0.28
N GLU A 2 3.43 25.59 -1.16
CA GLU A 2 3.21 24.39 -1.98
C GLU A 2 3.17 23.15 -1.07
N CYS A 3 2.13 22.33 -1.21
CA CYS A 3 2.00 21.10 -0.44
C CYS A 3 3.09 20.11 -0.89
N PRO A 4 4.06 19.72 -0.03
CA PRO A 4 5.13 18.81 -0.43
C PRO A 4 4.63 17.43 -0.89
N SER A 5 3.41 17.06 -0.48
CA SER A 5 2.71 15.83 -0.88
C SER A 5 2.25 15.82 -2.34
N CYS A 6 2.11 17.00 -2.96
CA CYS A 6 1.60 17.14 -4.33
C CYS A 6 2.72 17.22 -5.39
N ALA A 7 3.98 17.35 -4.97
CA ALA A 7 5.11 17.44 -5.89
C ALA A 7 5.56 16.04 -6.34
N PRO A 8 5.52 15.70 -7.64
CA PRO A 8 6.07 14.44 -8.11
C PRO A 8 7.57 14.41 -7.85
N ILE A 9 8.06 13.35 -7.21
CA ILE A 9 9.50 13.10 -7.14
C ILE A 9 9.96 12.83 -8.57
N LYS A 10 10.71 13.76 -9.15
CA LYS A 10 11.33 13.56 -10.46
C LYS A 10 12.41 12.48 -10.30
N PRO A 11 12.26 11.29 -10.93
CA PRO A 11 13.31 10.29 -10.89
C PRO A 11 14.57 10.87 -11.55
N ALA A 12 15.74 10.66 -10.93
CA ALA A 12 17.01 10.98 -11.57
C ALA A 12 17.14 10.12 -12.85
N ALA A 13 17.55 10.73 -13.97
CA ALA A 13 17.55 10.11 -15.30
C ALA A 13 18.20 8.70 -15.33
N PRO A 14 17.71 7.75 -16.15
CA PRO A 14 18.19 6.38 -16.12
C PRO A 14 19.28 6.15 -17.17
N GLU A 15 20.35 5.47 -16.79
CA GLU A 15 21.10 4.62 -17.73
C GLU A 15 21.27 3.23 -17.10
N ASN A 16 20.50 2.26 -17.64
CA ASN A 16 20.75 0.81 -17.59
C ASN A 16 20.54 -0.01 -16.30
N LEU A 17 19.69 0.41 -15.36
CA LEU A 17 19.08 -0.53 -14.40
C LEU A 17 17.58 -0.31 -14.39
N SER A 18 16.81 -1.40 -14.48
CA SER A 18 15.36 -1.40 -14.37
C SER A 18 14.93 -0.66 -13.11
N ASP A 19 14.45 0.57 -13.29
CA ASP A 19 14.28 1.53 -12.21
C ASP A 19 13.05 1.20 -11.36
N TYR A 20 13.27 0.48 -10.27
CA TYR A 20 12.24 0.10 -9.28
C TYR A 20 12.23 1.01 -8.05
N ARG A 21 12.68 2.26 -8.22
CA ARG A 21 12.72 3.25 -7.13
C ARG A 21 11.31 3.71 -6.76
N LEU A 22 11.22 4.26 -5.56
CA LEU A 22 10.00 4.90 -5.09
C LEU A 22 9.62 6.10 -5.98
N THR A 23 8.36 6.17 -6.41
CA THR A 23 7.88 7.18 -7.38
C THR A 23 7.04 8.29 -6.77
N HIS A 24 6.87 8.31 -5.44
CA HIS A 24 6.08 9.32 -4.73
C HIS A 24 6.46 9.39 -3.25
N TRP A 25 6.09 10.48 -2.59
CA TRP A 25 6.28 10.68 -1.15
C TRP A 25 5.24 11.69 -0.64
N PRO A 26 4.76 11.60 0.62
CA PRO A 26 5.07 10.59 1.63
C PRO A 26 4.44 9.22 1.33
N ILE A 27 4.90 8.19 2.03
CA ILE A 27 4.39 6.80 1.89
C ILE A 27 3.72 6.28 3.16
N GLN A 28 3.81 7.01 4.28
CA GLN A 28 3.20 6.59 5.54
C GLN A 28 1.69 6.86 5.53
N ILE A 29 0.85 5.84 5.76
CA ILE A 29 -0.63 5.96 5.73
C ILE A 29 -1.11 7.10 6.64
N LYS A 30 -0.50 7.26 7.82
CA LYS A 30 -0.81 8.33 8.76
C LYS A 30 -0.59 9.74 8.19
N LEU A 31 0.43 9.92 7.34
CA LEU A 31 0.78 11.22 6.75
C LEU A 31 -0.07 11.58 5.52
N MET A 32 -0.79 10.62 4.95
CA MET A 32 -1.62 10.85 3.77
C MET A 32 -2.94 11.55 4.11
N GLY A 33 -3.34 12.51 3.27
CA GLY A 33 -4.74 12.95 3.20
C GLY A 33 -5.63 11.90 2.53
N THR A 34 -6.91 12.21 2.37
CA THR A 34 -7.90 11.29 1.75
C THR A 34 -8.17 11.57 0.27
N VAL A 35 -7.57 12.63 -0.28
CA VAL A 35 -7.51 12.91 -1.72
C VAL A 35 -6.05 12.79 -2.16
N ILE A 36 -5.74 11.75 -2.93
CA ILE A 36 -4.36 11.38 -3.28
C ILE A 36 -4.22 11.28 -4.80
N PRO A 37 -3.82 12.36 -5.50
CA PRO A 37 -3.83 12.40 -6.97
C PRO A 37 -3.02 11.29 -7.65
N PHE A 38 -1.89 10.86 -7.06
CA PHE A 38 -1.06 9.81 -7.67
C PHE A 38 -1.65 8.40 -7.56
N LEU A 39 -2.74 8.22 -6.79
CA LEU A 39 -3.47 6.95 -6.72
C LEU A 39 -4.53 6.81 -7.82
N GLU A 40 -4.79 7.86 -8.60
CA GLU A 40 -5.73 7.81 -9.70
C GLU A 40 -5.26 6.81 -10.77
N ASN A 41 -6.11 5.83 -11.03
CA ASN A 41 -5.83 4.65 -11.86
C ASN A 41 -4.52 3.94 -11.46
N ALA A 42 -4.19 3.89 -10.17
CA ALA A 42 -2.96 3.23 -9.71
C ALA A 42 -3.21 1.78 -9.23
N ASP A 43 -2.17 0.96 -9.35
CA ASP A 43 -2.01 -0.25 -8.55
C ASP A 43 -1.51 0.14 -7.15
N LEU A 44 -2.35 -0.01 -6.12
CA LEU A 44 -1.99 0.31 -4.74
C LEU A 44 -1.40 -0.92 -4.04
N LEU A 45 -0.20 -0.77 -3.49
CA LEU A 45 0.41 -1.68 -2.52
C LEU A 45 0.23 -1.08 -1.12
N VAL A 46 -0.45 -1.78 -0.23
CA VAL A 46 -0.48 -1.45 1.20
C VAL A 46 0.41 -2.47 1.91
N ALA A 47 1.58 -2.03 2.38
CA ALA A 47 2.59 -2.90 2.93
C ALA A 47 2.80 -2.66 4.43
N ALA A 48 2.91 -3.73 5.22
CA ALA A 48 3.33 -3.60 6.61
C ALA A 48 4.78 -3.11 6.68
N ASP A 49 5.12 -2.21 7.61
CA ASP A 49 6.45 -1.58 7.68
C ASP A 49 7.60 -2.60 7.67
N CYS A 50 7.43 -3.72 8.37
CA CYS A 50 8.45 -4.77 8.47
C CYS A 50 8.72 -5.51 7.14
N THR A 51 7.80 -5.46 6.18
CA THR A 51 7.90 -6.26 4.94
C THR A 51 9.03 -5.79 4.03
N ALA A 52 9.33 -4.49 3.99
CA ALA A 52 10.44 -3.95 3.23
C ALA A 52 11.81 -4.46 3.71
N PHE A 53 11.91 -4.76 5.01
CA PHE A 53 13.14 -5.27 5.64
C PHE A 53 13.22 -6.79 5.69
N SER A 54 12.08 -7.47 5.55
CA SER A 54 12.02 -8.94 5.64
C SER A 54 12.02 -9.59 4.26
N ALA A 55 11.30 -9.01 3.29
CA ALA A 55 11.09 -9.64 2.01
C ALA A 55 12.27 -9.40 1.05
N LEU A 56 12.81 -10.49 0.49
CA LEU A 56 13.89 -10.41 -0.49
C LEU A 56 13.43 -9.66 -1.74
N ASN A 57 14.26 -8.73 -2.25
CA ASN A 57 14.01 -7.94 -3.46
C ASN A 57 12.67 -7.18 -3.43
N PHE A 58 12.34 -6.55 -2.31
CA PHE A 58 11.05 -5.87 -2.12
C PHE A 58 10.65 -4.94 -3.27
N HIS A 59 11.60 -4.13 -3.74
CA HIS A 59 11.37 -3.16 -4.80
C HIS A 59 10.98 -3.81 -6.13
N ASP A 60 11.68 -4.86 -6.54
CA ASP A 60 11.41 -5.55 -7.80
C ASP A 60 10.15 -6.41 -7.71
N ARG A 61 9.96 -7.15 -6.60
CA ARG A 61 8.88 -8.12 -6.45
C ARG A 61 7.52 -7.49 -6.15
N PHE A 62 7.51 -6.44 -5.32
CA PHE A 62 6.25 -5.89 -4.79
C PHE A 62 6.03 -4.45 -5.20
N LEU A 63 7.06 -3.59 -5.19
CA LEU A 63 6.88 -2.16 -5.48
C LEU A 63 6.77 -1.84 -6.98
N LYS A 64 7.40 -2.64 -7.83
CA LYS A 64 7.47 -2.42 -9.28
C LYS A 64 6.09 -2.11 -9.87
N ASN A 65 5.98 -0.95 -10.52
CA ASN A 65 4.77 -0.41 -11.15
C ASN A 65 3.59 -0.12 -10.20
N LYS A 66 3.82 -0.08 -8.87
CA LYS A 66 2.79 0.21 -7.87
C LYS A 66 3.06 1.52 -7.13
N LYS A 67 2.00 2.07 -6.53
CA LYS A 67 2.08 3.11 -5.51
C LYS A 67 1.99 2.43 -4.15
N VAL A 68 2.98 2.62 -3.30
CA VAL A 68 3.03 2.02 -1.97
C VAL A 68 2.57 2.98 -0.87
N LEU A 69 1.71 2.49 0.02
CA LEU A 69 1.48 3.06 1.33
C LEU A 69 1.89 2.05 2.40
N ILE A 70 2.54 2.51 3.46
CA ILE A 70 3.04 1.67 4.54
C ILE A 70 2.45 2.06 5.90
N GLY A 71 2.32 1.07 6.77
CA GLY A 71 1.96 1.27 8.17
C GLY A 71 1.83 -0.04 8.94
N CYS A 72 1.66 0.06 10.26
CA CYS A 72 1.55 -1.09 11.15
C CYS A 72 0.29 -0.94 12.01
N PRO A 73 -0.77 -1.74 11.76
CA PRO A 73 -2.05 -1.54 12.45
C PRO A 73 -2.00 -1.83 13.96
N LYS A 74 -0.89 -2.38 14.47
CA LYS A 74 -0.63 -2.52 15.91
C LYS A 74 -0.03 -1.26 16.56
N LEU A 75 0.76 -0.49 15.81
CA LEU A 75 1.34 0.77 16.27
C LEU A 75 0.43 1.97 15.95
N ASP A 76 -0.53 1.74 15.07
CA ASP A 76 -1.48 2.71 14.57
C ASP A 76 -2.90 2.40 15.06
N ASP A 77 -3.83 3.31 14.80
CA ASP A 77 -5.25 3.05 15.05
C ASP A 77 -5.88 2.40 13.81
N ALA A 78 -6.19 1.11 13.92
CA ALA A 78 -6.83 0.34 12.86
C ALA A 78 -8.20 0.91 12.47
N THR A 79 -8.96 1.50 13.39
CA THR A 79 -10.28 2.09 13.12
C THR A 79 -10.11 3.33 12.23
N SER A 80 -9.15 4.19 12.57
CA SER A 80 -8.78 5.35 11.76
C SER A 80 -8.36 4.95 10.34
N TYR A 81 -7.72 3.79 10.17
CA TYR A 81 -7.38 3.30 8.83
C TYR A 81 -8.59 2.87 8.01
N VAL A 82 -9.61 2.26 8.63
CA VAL A 82 -10.85 1.91 7.91
C VAL A 82 -11.49 3.17 7.33
N GLU A 83 -11.65 4.21 8.14
CA GLU A 83 -12.25 5.48 7.72
C GLU A 83 -11.42 6.14 6.62
N LYS A 84 -10.11 6.27 6.84
CA LYS A 84 -9.19 6.89 5.87
C LYS A 84 -9.21 6.16 4.53
N PHE A 85 -9.11 4.84 4.51
CA PHE A 85 -9.16 4.08 3.26
C PHE A 85 -10.54 4.11 2.61
N THR A 86 -11.62 4.15 3.39
CA THR A 86 -12.99 4.32 2.85
C THR A 86 -13.07 5.61 2.05
N GLU A 87 -12.56 6.72 2.58
CA GLU A 87 -12.52 8.00 1.88
C GLU A 87 -11.57 7.98 0.68
N ILE A 88 -10.36 7.42 0.82
CA ILE A 88 -9.39 7.32 -0.29
C ILE A 88 -10.01 6.56 -1.48
N PHE A 89 -10.67 5.44 -1.22
CA PHE A 89 -11.32 4.64 -2.26
C PHE A 89 -12.59 5.31 -2.80
N GLY A 90 -13.30 6.08 -1.98
CA GLY A 90 -14.48 6.84 -2.41
C GLY A 90 -14.14 8.03 -3.31
N ASN A 91 -13.06 8.74 -3.02
CA ASN A 91 -12.66 10.01 -3.66
C ASN A 91 -11.92 9.84 -4.99
N GLY A 92 -11.42 8.66 -5.31
CA GLY A 92 -10.62 8.42 -6.52
C GLY A 92 -10.80 7.01 -7.09
N THR A 93 -10.03 6.71 -8.13
CA THR A 93 -10.08 5.39 -8.79
C THR A 93 -8.80 4.63 -8.50
N VAL A 94 -8.86 3.58 -7.68
CA VAL A 94 -7.74 2.63 -7.49
C VAL A 94 -8.03 1.39 -8.33
N GLN A 95 -7.09 0.99 -9.20
CA GLN A 95 -7.29 -0.15 -10.10
C GLN A 95 -7.30 -1.49 -9.36
N LYS A 96 -6.37 -1.66 -8.42
CA LYS A 96 -6.28 -2.85 -7.56
C LYS A 96 -5.56 -2.53 -6.26
N VAL A 97 -5.87 -3.29 -5.23
CA VAL A 97 -5.21 -3.22 -3.93
C VAL A 97 -4.48 -4.52 -3.66
N THR A 98 -3.23 -4.43 -3.25
CA THR A 98 -2.44 -5.56 -2.73
C THR A 98 -2.07 -5.26 -1.29
N CYS A 99 -2.50 -6.09 -0.34
CA CYS A 99 -2.03 -6.06 1.05
C CYS A 99 -0.84 -7.00 1.20
N LEU A 100 0.34 -6.45 1.44
CA LEU A 100 1.54 -7.21 1.76
C LEU A 100 1.76 -7.17 3.27
N ARG A 101 1.55 -8.31 3.94
CA ARG A 101 1.62 -8.39 5.40
C ARG A 101 2.54 -9.51 5.86
N MET A 102 3.02 -9.40 7.09
CA MET A 102 3.73 -10.50 7.74
C MET A 102 2.75 -11.58 8.22
N GLU A 103 3.24 -12.80 8.45
CA GLU A 103 2.48 -13.94 8.99
C GLU A 103 1.98 -13.73 10.42
N VAL A 104 2.64 -12.83 11.16
CA VAL A 104 2.34 -12.54 12.57
C VAL A 104 0.97 -11.88 12.75
N PRO A 105 0.28 -12.15 13.87
CA PRO A 105 -1.11 -11.72 14.08
C PRO A 105 -1.26 -10.20 14.08
N CYS A 106 -0.22 -9.45 14.46
CA CYS A 106 -0.26 -8.00 14.47
C CYS A 106 -0.47 -7.38 13.07
N CYS A 107 -0.10 -8.07 11.99
CA CYS A 107 -0.30 -7.56 10.63
C CYS A 107 -1.62 -8.03 10.00
N GLY A 108 -2.31 -9.02 10.58
CA GLY A 108 -3.60 -9.51 10.08
C GLY A 108 -4.72 -8.46 10.10
N GLY A 109 -4.62 -7.47 11.00
CA GLY A 109 -5.56 -6.36 11.06
C GLY A 109 -5.62 -5.52 9.78
N MET A 110 -4.50 -5.41 9.02
CA MET A 110 -4.47 -4.60 7.80
C MET A 110 -5.38 -5.15 6.71
N THR A 111 -5.43 -6.48 6.54
CA THR A 111 -6.33 -7.11 5.58
C THR A 111 -7.80 -6.84 5.91
N ALA A 112 -8.16 -6.94 7.20
CA ALA A 112 -9.51 -6.64 7.65
C ALA A 112 -9.89 -5.17 7.43
N VAL A 113 -8.95 -4.26 7.72
CA VAL A 113 -9.09 -2.82 7.47
C VAL A 113 -9.39 -2.53 6.00
N LEU A 114 -8.58 -3.06 5.09
CA LEU A 114 -8.73 -2.78 3.66
C LEU A 114 -10.00 -3.39 3.08
N ARG A 115 -10.33 -4.64 3.47
CA ARG A 115 -11.57 -5.29 3.03
C ARG A 115 -12.79 -4.48 3.45
N GLU A 116 -12.82 -4.03 4.70
CA GLU A 116 -13.94 -3.24 5.21
C GLU A 116 -14.01 -1.87 4.53
N ALA A 117 -12.87 -1.21 4.31
CA ALA A 117 -12.82 0.07 3.61
C ALA A 117 -13.31 -0.02 2.16
N ILE A 118 -12.89 -1.05 1.41
CA ILE A 118 -13.37 -1.30 0.04
C ILE A 118 -14.90 -1.48 0.07
N LYS A 119 -15.41 -2.33 0.97
CA LYS A 119 -16.85 -2.55 1.13
C LYS A 119 -17.61 -1.25 1.43
N ARG A 120 -17.12 -0.44 2.38
CA ARG A 120 -17.76 0.84 2.77
C ARG A 120 -17.69 1.90 1.69
N SER A 121 -16.65 1.89 0.85
CA SER A 121 -16.51 2.84 -0.25
C SER A 121 -17.53 2.63 -1.37
N GLY A 122 -18.19 1.46 -1.41
CA GLY A 122 -19.11 1.07 -2.48
C GLY A 122 -18.43 0.80 -3.83
N LYS A 123 -17.10 0.81 -3.89
CA LYS A 123 -16.32 0.50 -5.09
C LYS A 123 -16.07 -1.00 -5.20
N ASN A 124 -15.96 -1.47 -6.44
CA ASN A 124 -15.53 -2.83 -6.74
C ASN A 124 -14.03 -2.82 -7.09
N ILE A 125 -13.17 -2.99 -6.10
CA ILE A 125 -11.72 -2.95 -6.26
C ILE A 125 -11.15 -4.35 -6.05
N PRO A 126 -10.50 -4.97 -7.05
CA PRO A 126 -9.80 -6.24 -6.88
C PRO A 126 -8.80 -6.16 -5.73
N PHE A 127 -8.91 -7.10 -4.78
CA PHE A 127 -8.11 -7.10 -3.56
C PHE A 127 -7.33 -8.41 -3.40
N THR A 128 -5.99 -8.31 -3.31
CA THR A 128 -5.09 -9.44 -3.10
C THR A 128 -4.38 -9.33 -1.75
N GLU A 129 -4.30 -10.43 -1.00
CA GLU A 129 -3.43 -10.56 0.18
C GLU A 129 -2.19 -11.40 -0.18
N ILE A 130 -1.01 -10.90 0.20
CA ILE A 130 0.26 -11.63 0.17
C ILE A 130 0.81 -11.71 1.60
N VAL A 131 1.16 -12.91 2.04
CA VAL A 131 1.67 -13.17 3.39
C VAL A 131 3.15 -13.55 3.33
N ILE A 132 3.96 -12.79 4.06
CA ILE A 132 5.41 -12.98 4.18
C ILE A 132 5.74 -13.60 5.54
N SER A 133 6.56 -14.66 5.55
CA SER A 133 7.06 -15.26 6.78
C SER A 133 8.02 -14.32 7.50
N ILE A 134 8.27 -14.54 8.80
CA ILE A 134 9.29 -13.79 9.54
C ILE A 134 10.72 -13.98 8.98
N LYS A 135 10.91 -14.98 8.10
CA LYS A 135 12.18 -15.25 7.40
C LYS A 135 12.24 -14.62 6.00
N GLY A 136 11.16 -14.00 5.53
CA GLY A 136 11.10 -13.33 4.22
C GLY A 136 10.53 -14.16 3.07
N ASP A 137 10.04 -15.37 3.35
CA ASP A 137 9.44 -16.26 2.34
C ASP A 137 7.98 -15.87 2.06
N ILE A 138 7.50 -16.06 0.83
CA ILE A 138 6.07 -15.96 0.54
C ILE A 138 5.39 -17.25 1.02
N LEU A 139 4.44 -17.11 1.95
CA LEU A 139 3.65 -18.23 2.45
C LEU A 139 2.35 -18.41 1.67
N SER A 140 1.74 -17.31 1.22
CA SER A 140 0.52 -17.36 0.42
C SER A 140 0.28 -16.07 -0.36
N GLU A 141 -0.43 -16.21 -1.48
CA GLU A 141 -1.01 -15.13 -2.26
C GLU A 141 -2.44 -15.53 -2.63
N LYS A 142 -3.43 -14.71 -2.28
CA LYS A 142 -4.85 -15.01 -2.50
C LYS A 142 -5.66 -13.77 -2.82
N GLN A 143 -6.67 -13.94 -3.67
CA GLN A 143 -7.72 -12.93 -3.85
C GLN A 143 -8.65 -12.95 -2.64
N ILE A 144 -9.02 -11.77 -2.18
CA ILE A 144 -9.94 -11.55 -1.07
C ILE A 144 -11.26 -11.06 -1.68
N ALA A 145 -12.33 -11.77 -1.36
CA ALA A 145 -13.70 -11.38 -1.70
C ALA A 145 -14.26 -10.35 -0.72
#